data_AF-A0A3N9NC65-F1
#
_entry.id   AF-A0A3N9NC65-F1
#
_cell.length_a   1.000
_cell.length_b   1.000
_cell.length_c   1.000
_cell.angle_alpha   90.00
_cell.angle_beta   90.00
_cell.angle_gamma   90.00
#
_symmetry.space_group_name_H-M   'P 1'
#
loop_
_entity.id
_entity.type
_entity.pdbx_description
1 polymer ?
#
loop_
_entity_poly.entity_id
_entity_poly.type
_entity_poly.pdbx_seq_one_letter_code
_entity_poly.pdbx_strand_id
1 'polypeptide(L)'
;MLNYVAPAHLFLTVILALLYVYLAIRFFRNKNSKSASFDRFLAHIARYILLVVYVSGIVMSVSMGMMVSRIHHVISLVPALLMVGIRYVPLVTRRANTLKLYAWLFVFLFILMIVLGVTSRLSHVPQF
;
A
#
# COMPACT_ATOMS: atom_id res chain seq x y z
N MET A 1 16.03 17.28 11.28
CA MET A 1 15.68 15.95 10.69
C MET A 1 14.35 15.94 9.93
N LEU A 2 13.32 16.71 10.34
CA LEU A 2 11.99 16.70 9.71
C LEU A 2 11.93 17.17 8.24
N ASN A 3 12.82 18.07 7.82
CA ASN A 3 12.82 18.63 6.46
C ASN A 3 13.04 17.60 5.34
N TYR A 4 13.63 16.44 5.64
CA TYR A 4 13.87 15.38 4.65
C TYR A 4 12.79 14.30 4.63
N VAL A 5 11.96 14.20 5.69
CA VAL A 5 10.98 13.12 5.83
C VAL A 5 9.82 13.30 4.86
N ALA A 6 9.29 14.52 4.73
CA ALA A 6 8.18 14.82 3.82
C ALA A 6 8.49 14.56 2.33
N PRO A 7 9.60 15.06 1.74
CA PRO A 7 9.92 14.77 0.35
C PRO A 7 10.25 13.30 0.12
N ALA A 8 10.92 12.64 1.07
CA ALA A 8 11.21 11.21 0.99
C ALA A 8 9.92 10.38 1.02
N HIS A 9 8.98 10.69 1.92
CA HIS A 9 7.68 10.02 2.02
C HIS A 9 6.87 10.16 0.71
N LEU A 10 6.85 11.36 0.12
CA LEU A 10 6.17 11.59 -1.16
C LEU A 10 6.81 10.78 -2.29
N PHE A 11 8.15 10.79 -2.39
CA PHE A 11 8.89 10.03 -3.38
C PHE A 11 8.66 8.51 -3.25
N LEU A 12 8.73 7.98 -2.02
CA LEU A 12 8.43 6.57 -1.72
C LEU A 12 7.00 6.20 -2.09
N THR A 13 6.03 7.08 -1.83
CA THR A 13 4.62 6.87 -2.15
C THR A 13 4.39 6.82 -3.67
N VAL A 14 5.05 7.69 -4.44
CA VAL A 14 4.98 7.65 -5.92
C VAL A 14 5.59 6.37 -6.47
N ILE A 15 6.77 5.98 -5.98
CA ILE A 15 7.40 4.71 -6.38
C ILE A 15 6.47 3.52 -6.07
N LEU A 16 5.86 3.51 -4.90
CA LEU A 16 4.93 2.46 -4.49
C LEU A 16 3.72 2.39 -5.43
N ALA A 17 3.15 3.54 -5.81
CA ALA A 17 2.04 3.63 -6.75
C ALA A 17 2.38 2.98 -8.09
N LEU A 18 3.53 3.35 -8.66
CA LEU A 18 4.01 2.82 -9.94
C LEU A 18 4.26 1.31 -9.83
N LEU A 19 4.81 0.85 -8.72
CA LEU A 19 5.07 -0.55 -8.47
C LEU A 19 3.77 -1.36 -8.35
N TYR A 20 2.72 -0.82 -7.72
CA TYR A 20 1.39 -1.46 -7.68
C TYR A 20 0.75 -1.55 -9.05
N VAL A 21 0.79 -0.49 -9.86
CA VAL A 21 0.27 -0.52 -11.24
C VAL A 21 1.03 -1.55 -12.08
N TYR A 22 2.37 -1.54 -11.98
CA TYR A 22 3.22 -2.49 -12.68
C TYR A 22 2.88 -3.95 -12.30
N LEU A 23 2.79 -4.24 -11.01
CA LEU A 23 2.46 -5.59 -10.52
C LEU A 23 1.04 -6.00 -10.92
N ALA A 24 0.05 -5.11 -10.80
CA ALA A 24 -1.32 -5.40 -11.24
C ALA A 24 -1.37 -5.79 -12.71
N ILE A 25 -0.79 -4.97 -13.60
CA ILE A 25 -0.75 -5.24 -15.04
C ILE A 25 -0.02 -6.56 -15.32
N ARG A 26 1.12 -6.78 -14.66
CA ARG A 26 1.93 -7.98 -14.86
C ARG A 26 1.20 -9.25 -14.42
N PHE A 27 0.54 -9.25 -13.26
CA PHE A 27 -0.26 -10.40 -12.80
C PHE A 27 -1.53 -10.64 -13.65
N PHE A 28 -2.10 -9.60 -14.27
CA PHE A 28 -3.20 -9.79 -15.23
C PHE A 28 -2.73 -10.35 -16.58
N ARG A 29 -1.58 -9.89 -17.09
CA ARG A 29 -1.06 -10.30 -18.40
C ARG A 29 -0.34 -11.65 -18.37
N ASN A 30 0.30 -12.00 -17.27
CA ASN A 30 1.18 -13.16 -17.23
C ASN A 30 0.41 -14.44 -16.87
N LYS A 31 0.21 -15.32 -17.87
CA LYS A 31 -0.36 -16.67 -17.66
C LYS A 31 0.71 -17.73 -17.36
N ASN A 32 1.99 -17.41 -17.49
CA ASN A 32 3.10 -18.38 -17.41
C ASN A 32 3.92 -18.24 -16.12
N SER A 33 4.14 -19.37 -15.45
CA SER A 33 4.81 -19.48 -14.15
C SER A 33 6.33 -19.23 -14.15
N LYS A 34 6.97 -19.12 -15.33
CA LYS A 34 8.44 -19.02 -15.44
C LYS A 34 9.04 -17.77 -14.77
N SER A 35 8.25 -16.72 -14.50
CA SER A 35 8.71 -15.50 -13.81
C SER A 35 8.25 -15.39 -12.34
N ALA A 36 7.66 -16.45 -11.78
CA ALA A 36 7.02 -16.40 -10.46
C ALA A 36 7.96 -16.07 -9.29
N SER A 37 9.28 -16.28 -9.43
CA SER A 37 10.24 -15.92 -8.36
C SER A 37 10.49 -14.40 -8.32
N PHE A 38 10.73 -13.80 -9.48
CA PHE A 38 10.95 -12.36 -9.60
C PHE A 38 9.69 -11.56 -9.23
N ASP A 39 8.52 -12.01 -9.67
CA ASP A 39 7.24 -11.37 -9.34
C ASP A 39 6.96 -11.42 -7.82
N ARG A 40 7.32 -12.54 -7.15
CA ARG A 40 7.24 -12.65 -5.68
C ARG A 40 8.23 -11.71 -5.00
N PHE A 41 9.45 -11.61 -5.50
CA PHE A 41 10.45 -10.70 -4.96
C PHE A 41 10.00 -9.22 -5.05
N LEU A 42 9.52 -8.78 -6.21
CA LEU A 42 8.94 -7.45 -6.37
C LEU A 42 7.74 -7.22 -5.46
N ALA A 43 6.86 -8.21 -5.30
CA ALA A 43 5.75 -8.12 -4.36
C ALA A 43 6.23 -7.96 -2.92
N HIS A 44 7.31 -8.62 -2.52
CA HIS A 44 7.93 -8.41 -1.20
C HIS A 44 8.52 -7.01 -1.06
N ILE A 45 9.22 -6.50 -2.07
CA ILE A 45 9.72 -5.12 -2.08
C ILE A 45 8.57 -4.13 -1.90
N ALA A 46 7.47 -4.30 -2.65
CA ALA A 46 6.30 -3.45 -2.55
C ALA A 46 5.69 -3.42 -1.14
N ARG A 47 5.71 -4.55 -0.43
CA ARG A 47 5.25 -4.64 0.97
C ARG A 47 6.17 -3.90 1.93
N TYR A 48 7.50 -4.03 1.76
CA TYR A 48 8.45 -3.29 2.58
C TYR A 48 8.34 -1.78 2.35
N ILE A 49 8.22 -1.34 1.09
CA ILE A 49 8.01 0.07 0.77
C ILE A 49 6.71 0.56 1.40
N LEU A 50 5.60 -0.19 1.32
CA LEU A 50 4.36 0.17 2.00
C LEU A 50 4.55 0.34 3.51
N LEU A 51 5.25 -0.58 4.16
CA LEU A 51 5.53 -0.48 5.59
C LEU A 51 6.33 0.78 5.92
N VAL A 52 7.35 1.10 5.11
CA VAL A 52 8.15 2.32 5.27
C VAL A 52 7.30 3.58 5.05
N VAL A 53 6.44 3.60 4.04
CA VAL A 53 5.47 4.69 3.79
C VAL A 53 4.54 4.86 4.99
N TYR A 54 4.02 3.77 5.54
CA TYR A 54 3.14 3.81 6.70
C TYR A 54 3.85 4.37 7.95
N VAL A 55 5.03 3.85 8.28
CA VAL A 55 5.81 4.30 9.44
C VAL A 55 6.23 5.77 9.28
N SER A 56 6.68 6.18 8.10
CA SER A 56 7.01 7.58 7.84
C SER A 56 5.78 8.49 7.94
N GLY A 57 4.60 8.04 7.52
CA GLY A 57 3.34 8.75 7.73
C GLY A 57 2.99 8.93 9.21
N ILE A 58 3.16 7.89 10.04
CA ILE A 58 2.98 7.98 11.50
C ILE A 58 3.97 8.99 12.10
N VAL A 59 5.26 8.86 11.76
CA VAL A 59 6.30 9.76 12.27
C VAL A 59 5.97 11.21 11.90
N MET A 60 5.54 11.49 10.66
CA MET A 60 5.10 12.82 10.25
C MET A 60 3.88 13.30 11.05
N SER A 61 2.86 12.47 11.24
CA SER A 61 1.68 12.85 12.04
C SER A 61 2.05 13.19 13.49
N VAL A 62 2.86 12.36 14.15
CA VAL A 62 3.27 12.57 15.55
C VAL A 62 4.19 13.79 15.69
N SER A 63 5.17 13.94 14.81
CA SER A 63 6.16 15.02 14.89
C SER A 63 5.65 16.39 14.45
N MET A 64 4.69 16.44 13.52
CA MET A 64 4.10 17.69 13.03
C MET A 64 2.80 18.05 13.77
N GLY A 65 2.37 17.26 14.76
CA GLY A 65 1.16 17.50 15.53
C GLY A 65 -0.12 17.50 14.66
N MET A 66 -0.07 16.86 13.48
CA MET A 66 -1.21 16.86 12.56
C MET A 66 -2.33 16.00 13.15
N MET A 67 -3.47 16.62 13.47
CA MET A 67 -4.69 15.91 13.83
C MET A 67 -5.21 15.17 12.60
N VAL A 68 -4.98 13.87 12.56
CA VAL A 68 -5.46 12.98 11.50
C VAL A 68 -6.87 12.50 11.86
N SER A 69 -7.80 12.55 10.92
CA SER A 69 -9.17 12.10 11.17
C SER A 69 -9.21 10.60 11.51
N ARG A 70 -10.13 10.18 12.40
CA ARG A 70 -10.32 8.77 12.75
C ARG A 70 -10.57 7.89 11.52
N ILE A 71 -11.22 8.44 10.49
CA ILE A 71 -11.48 7.77 9.21
C ILE A 71 -10.16 7.43 8.50
N HIS A 72 -9.20 8.37 8.48
CA HIS A 72 -7.90 8.12 7.86
C HIS A 72 -7.12 7.00 8.57
N HIS A 73 -7.19 6.93 9.91
CA HIS A 73 -6.61 5.82 10.67
C HIS A 73 -7.24 4.47 10.30
N VAL A 74 -8.56 4.40 10.21
CA VAL A 74 -9.27 3.15 9.82
C VAL A 74 -8.90 2.74 8.40
N ILE A 75 -8.89 3.68 7.44
CA ILE A 75 -8.52 3.38 6.05
C ILE A 75 -7.06 2.91 5.98
N SER A 76 -6.16 3.47 6.78
CA SER A 76 -4.74 3.10 6.79
C SER A 76 -4.46 1.66 7.27
N LEU A 77 -5.42 1.03 7.98
CA LEU A 77 -5.34 -0.38 8.41
C LEU A 77 -5.77 -1.36 7.31
N VAL A 78 -6.56 -0.91 6.34
CA VAL A 78 -7.11 -1.75 5.26
C VAL A 78 -6.02 -2.46 4.43
N PRO A 79 -4.89 -1.83 4.04
CA PRO A 79 -3.81 -2.52 3.34
C PRO A 79 -3.27 -3.71 4.11
N ALA A 80 -3.08 -3.54 5.43
CA ALA A 80 -2.58 -4.59 6.30
C ALA A 80 -3.57 -5.75 6.38
N LEU A 81 -4.86 -5.45 6.59
CA LEU A 81 -5.93 -6.46 6.62
C LEU A 81 -6.05 -7.21 5.29
N LEU A 82 -5.97 -6.52 4.16
CA LEU A 82 -5.99 -7.16 2.83
C LEU A 82 -4.79 -8.10 2.64
N MET A 83 -3.60 -7.69 3.06
CA MET A 83 -2.40 -8.54 2.97
C MET A 83 -2.49 -9.77 3.87
N VAL A 84 -3.02 -9.62 5.08
CA VAL A 84 -3.29 -10.75 6.00
C VAL A 84 -4.34 -11.67 5.38
N GLY A 85 -5.47 -11.14 4.91
CA GLY A 85 -6.52 -11.92 4.27
C GLY A 85 -5.97 -12.77 3.12
N ILE A 86 -5.24 -12.18 2.19
CA ILE A 86 -4.71 -12.93 1.03
C ILE A 86 -3.62 -13.93 1.41
N ARG A 87 -2.87 -13.70 2.50
CA ARG A 87 -1.87 -14.66 2.99
C ARG A 87 -2.51 -15.85 3.70
N TYR A 88 -3.53 -15.61 4.54
CA TYR A 88 -4.07 -16.61 5.46
C TYR A 88 -5.37 -17.26 5.01
N VAL A 89 -6.20 -16.61 4.20
CA VAL A 89 -7.40 -17.23 3.60
C VAL A 89 -7.09 -18.51 2.82
N PRO A 90 -6.01 -18.60 2.01
CA PRO A 90 -5.63 -19.84 1.31
C PRO A 90 -5.24 -20.97 2.26
N LEU A 91 -4.59 -20.61 3.37
CA LEU A 91 -4.18 -21.56 4.41
C LEU A 91 -5.41 -22.20 5.09
N VAL A 92 -6.46 -21.41 5.33
CA VAL A 92 -7.71 -21.87 5.96
C VAL A 92 -8.60 -22.61 4.97
N THR A 93 -8.72 -22.10 3.74
CA THR A 93 -9.65 -22.64 2.72
C THR A 93 -9.05 -23.78 1.89
N ARG A 94 -7.77 -24.10 2.07
CA ARG A 94 -6.99 -25.08 1.27
C ARG A 94 -7.05 -24.83 -0.25
N ARG A 95 -7.46 -23.63 -0.67
CA ARG A 95 -7.52 -23.24 -2.09
C ARG A 95 -6.28 -22.45 -2.45
N ALA A 96 -5.63 -22.82 -3.54
CA ALA A 96 -4.51 -22.04 -4.07
C ALA A 96 -4.99 -20.64 -4.49
N ASN A 97 -4.24 -19.61 -4.11
CA ASN A 97 -4.49 -18.28 -4.63
C ASN A 97 -4.26 -18.25 -6.15
N THR A 98 -5.25 -17.77 -6.88
CA THR A 98 -5.10 -17.53 -8.31
C THR A 98 -4.27 -16.26 -8.54
N LEU A 99 -3.47 -16.23 -9.63
CA LEU A 99 -2.73 -15.05 -10.06
C LEU A 99 -3.64 -13.81 -10.20
N LYS A 100 -4.91 -14.03 -10.61
CA LYS A 100 -5.95 -13.00 -10.69
C LYS A 100 -6.23 -12.35 -9.33
N LEU A 101 -6.26 -13.11 -8.24
CA LEU A 101 -6.48 -12.57 -6.90
C LEU A 101 -5.33 -11.63 -6.48
N TYR A 102 -4.08 -11.99 -6.81
CA TYR A 102 -2.93 -11.11 -6.60
C TYR A 102 -3.00 -9.84 -7.46
N ALA A 103 -3.44 -9.94 -8.71
CA ALA A 103 -3.63 -8.77 -9.56
C ALA A 103 -4.66 -7.80 -8.95
N TRP A 104 -5.81 -8.32 -8.52
CA TRP A 104 -6.84 -7.54 -7.84
C TRP A 104 -6.34 -6.90 -6.54
N LEU A 105 -5.53 -7.61 -5.74
CA LEU A 105 -4.92 -7.04 -4.54
C LEU A 105 -4.15 -5.76 -4.85
N PHE A 106 -3.29 -5.77 -5.87
CA PHE A 106 -2.48 -4.60 -6.20
C PHE A 106 -3.33 -3.44 -6.75
N VAL A 107 -4.40 -3.75 -7.49
CA VAL A 107 -5.40 -2.73 -7.90
C VAL A 107 -6.08 -2.11 -6.67
N PHE A 108 -6.56 -2.93 -5.73
CA PHE A 108 -7.19 -2.45 -4.50
C PHE A 108 -6.22 -1.60 -3.67
N LEU A 109 -4.97 -2.03 -3.51
CA LEU A 109 -3.94 -1.27 -2.80
C LEU A 109 -3.65 0.07 -3.48
N PHE A 110 -3.60 0.10 -4.82
CA PHE A 110 -3.44 1.35 -5.58
C PHE A 110 -4.62 2.31 -5.37
N ILE A 111 -5.85 1.81 -5.51
CA ILE A 111 -7.08 2.61 -5.28
C ILE A 111 -7.07 3.14 -3.84
N LEU A 112 -6.76 2.29 -2.86
CA LEU A 112 -6.73 2.69 -1.47
C LEU A 112 -5.66 3.75 -1.19
N MET A 113 -4.53 3.70 -1.89
CA MET A 113 -3.50 4.73 -1.81
C MET A 113 -4.00 6.09 -2.33
N ILE A 114 -4.81 6.09 -3.41
CA ILE A 114 -5.47 7.31 -3.90
C ILE A 114 -6.47 7.82 -2.85
N VAL A 115 -7.30 6.95 -2.29
CA VAL A 115 -8.27 7.32 -1.25
C VAL A 115 -7.57 7.91 -0.02
N LEU A 116 -6.45 7.32 0.41
CA LEU A 116 -5.61 7.83 1.50
C LEU A 116 -5.02 9.21 1.16
N GLY A 117 -4.55 9.40 -0.06
CA GLY A 117 -4.03 10.70 -0.52
C GLY A 117 -5.10 11.80 -0.62
N VAL A 118 -6.33 11.45 -1.03
CA VAL A 118 -7.46 12.39 -1.06
C VAL A 118 -7.92 12.72 0.36
N THR A 119 -8.09 11.71 1.21
CA THR A 119 -8.52 11.92 2.60
C THR A 119 -7.50 12.69 3.42
N SER A 120 -6.19 12.51 3.18
CA SER A 120 -5.16 13.31 3.86
C SER A 120 -5.24 14.80 3.47
N ARG A 121 -5.48 15.13 2.20
CA ARG A 121 -5.70 16.52 1.76
C ARG A 121 -6.96 17.14 2.35
N LEU A 122 -8.06 16.38 2.43
CA LEU A 122 -9.33 16.86 3.00
C LEU A 122 -9.27 17.02 4.54
N SER A 123 -8.34 16.33 5.20
CA SER A 123 -8.14 16.43 6.66
C SER A 123 -7.34 17.67 7.07
N HIS A 124 -6.72 18.40 6.14
CA HIS A 124 -6.15 19.71 6.40
C HIS A 124 -7.27 20.76 6.51
N VAL A 125 -8.03 20.70 7.59
CA VAL A 125 -8.83 21.84 8.04
C VAL A 125 -7.85 22.78 8.76
N PRO A 126 -7.63 24.02 8.29
CA PRO A 126 -6.83 24.99 9.03
C PRO A 126 -7.50 25.25 10.38
N GLN A 127 -6.75 25.06 11.47
CA GLN A 127 -7.20 25.52 12.78
C GLN A 127 -7.11 27.05 12.77
N PHE A 128 -8.27 27.70 12.91
CA PHE A 128 -8.36 29.08 13.39
C PHE A 128 -7.97 29.11 14.87
#